data_AF-A0A2T4JFY0-F1
#
_entry.id   AF-A0A2T4JFY0-F1
#
_cell.length_a   1.000
_cell.length_b   1.000
_cell.length_c   1.000
_cell.angle_alpha   90.00
_cell.angle_beta   90.00
_cell.angle_gamma   90.00
#
_symmetry.space_group_name_H-M   'P 1'
#
loop_
_entity.id
_entity.type
_entity.pdbx_description
1 polymer ?
#
loop_
_entity_poly.entity_id
_entity_poly.type
_entity_poly.pdbx_seq_one_letter_code
_entity_poly.pdbx_strand_id
1 'polypeptide(L)'
;MSSQSFSAQTLTWWIAHGPDRHTGRLRAGESLSTGQETLETFTRFRPYLDRLIALGGTPEEAHPLLLGADRAGSEPPALPD
;
A
#
# COMPACT_ATOMS: atom_id res chain seq x y z
N MET A 1 -7.16 8.28 21.12
CA MET A 1 -6.85 7.34 20.02
C MET A 1 -5.42 7.62 19.58
N SER A 2 -4.54 6.63 19.66
CA SER A 2 -3.12 6.79 19.33
C SER A 2 -2.94 6.67 17.82
N SER A 3 -2.60 7.77 17.16
CA SER A 3 -2.32 7.76 15.72
C SER A 3 -1.07 6.95 15.43
N GLN A 4 -1.18 5.88 14.64
CA GLN A 4 0.00 5.15 14.17
C GLN A 4 0.76 5.97 13.14
N SER A 5 2.07 6.15 13.39
CA SER A 5 2.99 6.85 12.50
C SER A 5 4.10 5.89 12.08
N PHE A 6 4.41 5.85 10.78
CA PHE A 6 5.44 4.97 10.22
C PHE A 6 6.32 5.74 9.25
N SER A 7 7.63 5.56 9.36
CA SER A 7 8.62 6.11 8.41
C SER A 7 9.22 4.97 7.61
N ALA A 8 9.04 5.01 6.29
CA ALA A 8 9.51 3.99 5.38
C ALA A 8 11.01 4.15 5.10
N GLN A 9 11.81 3.13 5.40
CA GLN A 9 13.23 3.12 5.05
C GLN A 9 13.47 2.59 3.63
N THR A 10 12.52 1.80 3.13
CA THR A 10 12.52 1.19 1.79
C THR A 10 11.17 1.45 1.13
N LEU A 11 10.98 1.00 -0.11
CA LEU A 11 9.64 0.92 -0.68
C LEU A 11 8.77 0.03 0.22
N THR A 12 7.68 0.60 0.73
CA THR A 12 6.79 -0.05 1.68
C THR A 12 5.34 0.14 1.23
N TRP A 13 4.63 -0.96 1.07
CA TRP A 13 3.18 -0.96 0.91
C TRP A 13 2.54 -1.03 2.28
N TRP A 14 1.40 -0.37 2.46
CA TRP A 14 0.74 -0.32 3.75
C TRP A 14 -0.77 -0.46 3.64
N ILE A 15 -1.36 -1.03 4.69
CA ILE A 15 -2.81 -1.17 4.88
C ILE A 15 -3.11 -0.62 6.27
N ALA A 16 -3.95 0.41 6.35
CA ALA A 16 -4.44 0.95 7.60
C ALA A 16 -5.85 0.42 7.86
N HIS A 17 -6.06 -0.12 9.06
CA HIS A 17 -7.33 -0.71 9.47
C HIS A 17 -8.04 0.24 10.42
N GLY A 18 -9.26 0.61 10.03
CA GLY A 18 -10.14 1.47 10.77
C GLY A 18 -11.59 1.22 10.36
N PRO A 19 -12.50 2.17 10.62
CA PRO A 19 -13.86 2.11 10.09
C PRO A 19 -13.86 2.04 8.55
N ASP A 20 -12.89 2.71 7.92
CA ASP A 20 -12.59 2.61 6.49
C ASP A 20 -11.19 2.03 6.30
N ARG A 21 -11.05 1.14 5.30
CA ARG A 21 -9.75 0.58 4.92
C ARG A 21 -9.04 1.58 4.00
N HIS A 22 -7.83 1.97 4.39
CA HIS A 22 -6.96 2.78 3.53
C HIS A 22 -5.72 1.99 3.17
N THR A 23 -5.25 2.16 1.93
CA THR A 23 -4.04 1.50 1.47
C THR A 23 -3.18 2.45 0.66
N GLY A 24 -1.89 2.14 0.58
CA GLY A 24 -0.97 2.96 -0.17
C GLY A 24 0.41 2.35 -0.30
N ARG A 25 1.32 3.15 -0.85
CA ARG A 25 2.76 2.87 -0.85
C ARG A 25 3.51 4.10 -0.37
N LEU A 26 4.66 3.86 0.22
CA LEU A 26 5.64 4.86 0.64
C LEU A 26 6.96 4.52 -0.01
N ARG A 27 7.63 5.52 -0.57
CA ARG A 27 9.02 5.44 -0.99
C ARG A 27 9.93 5.53 0.23
N ALA A 28 11.18 5.11 0.06
CA ALA A 28 12.20 5.31 1.08
C ALA A 28 12.31 6.79 1.46
N GLY A 29 12.28 7.07 2.76
CA GLY A 29 12.29 8.42 3.33
C GLY A 29 10.91 9.04 3.53
N GLU A 30 9.84 8.48 2.95
CA GLU A 30 8.48 8.98 3.18
C GLU A 30 7.94 8.50 4.53
N SER A 31 7.08 9.33 5.14
CA SER A 31 6.41 9.01 6.39
C SER A 31 4.90 9.11 6.22
N LEU A 32 4.18 8.28 6.96
CA LEU A 32 2.74 8.19 6.96
C LEU A 32 2.20 8.32 8.38
N SER A 33 1.12 9.08 8.51
CA SER A 33 0.28 9.05 9.71
C SER A 33 -1.16 8.80 9.26
N THR A 34 -1.75 7.70 9.72
CA THR A 34 -3.06 7.25 9.22
C THR A 34 -4.20 7.66 10.14
N GLY A 35 -3.90 8.01 11.39
CA GLY A 35 -4.91 8.21 12.44
C GLY A 35 -5.69 6.94 12.79
N GLN A 36 -5.34 5.80 12.19
CA GLN A 36 -6.02 4.52 12.38
C GLN A 36 -5.38 3.72 13.51
N GLU A 37 -6.17 2.83 14.11
CA GLU A 37 -5.73 2.03 15.26
C GLU A 37 -4.69 0.98 14.88
N THR A 38 -4.79 0.40 13.69
CA THR A 38 -3.87 -0.65 13.22
C THR A 38 -3.28 -0.30 11.85
N LEU A 39 -1.98 -0.57 11.68
CA LEU A 39 -1.25 -0.37 10.44
C LEU A 39 -0.41 -1.62 10.14
N GLU A 40 -0.67 -2.26 9.00
CA GLU A 40 0.15 -3.32 8.44
C GLU A 40 1.06 -2.76 7.35
N THR A 41 2.32 -3.20 7.33
CA THR A 41 3.31 -2.76 6.34
C THR A 41 3.99 -3.96 5.69
N PHE A 42 4.32 -3.83 4.41
CA PHE A 42 4.90 -4.87 3.59
C PHE A 42 6.03 -4.25 2.76
N THR A 43 7.13 -4.98 2.61
CA THR A 43 8.26 -4.60 1.74
C THR A 43 8.25 -5.36 0.42
N ARG A 44 7.20 -6.13 0.15
CA ARG A 44 6.98 -6.84 -1.13
C ARG A 44 5.52 -6.67 -1.55
N PHE A 45 5.30 -6.53 -2.85
CA PHE A 45 3.95 -6.33 -3.41
C PHE A 45 3.05 -7.56 -3.24
N ARG A 46 3.57 -8.78 -3.48
CA ARG A 46 2.73 -10.00 -3.45
C ARG A 46 2.09 -10.26 -2.08
N PRO A 47 2.83 -10.24 -0.95
CA PRO A 47 2.23 -10.35 0.38
C PRO A 47 1.21 -9.25 0.71
N TYR A 48 1.45 -8.02 0.24
CA TYR A 48 0.50 -6.92 0.38
C TYR A 48 -0.80 -7.21 -0.39
N LEU A 49 -0.69 -7.66 -1.64
CA LEU A 49 -1.84 -7.99 -2.48
C LEU A 49 -2.65 -9.16 -1.91
N ASP A 50 -1.97 -10.23 -1.48
CA ASP A 50 -2.62 -11.38 -0.85
C ASP A 50 -3.36 -10.95 0.43
N ARG A 51 -2.75 -10.06 1.23
CA ARG A 51 -3.41 -9.50 2.42
C ARG A 51 -4.61 -8.63 2.05
N LEU A 52 -4.48 -7.77 1.03
CA LEU A 52 -5.57 -6.91 0.57
C LEU A 52 -6.79 -7.74 0.14
N ILE A 53 -6.56 -8.80 -0.65
CA ILE A 53 -7.61 -9.73 -1.08
C ILE A 53 -8.22 -10.47 0.10
N ALA A 54 -7.40 -10.94 1.05
CA ALA A 54 -7.88 -11.60 2.26
C ALA A 54 -8.77 -10.70 3.14
N LEU A 55 -8.58 -9.37 3.05
CA LEU A 55 -9.41 -8.38 3.72
C LEU A 55 -10.67 -8.01 2.90
N GLY A 56 -10.93 -8.66 1.77
CA GLY A 56 -12.04 -8.36 0.87
C GLY A 56 -11.80 -7.15 -0.03
N GLY A 57 -10.54 -6.77 -0.24
CA GLY A 57 -10.15 -5.79 -1.26
C GLY A 57 -9.96 -6.41 -2.63
N THR A 58 -9.73 -5.58 -3.63
CA THR A 58 -9.52 -6.02 -5.01
C THR A 58 -8.13 -5.65 -5.51
N PRO A 59 -7.59 -6.38 -6.50
CA PRO A 59 -6.34 -6.00 -7.15
C PRO A 59 -6.39 -4.61 -7.79
N GLU A 60 -7.57 -4.14 -8.18
CA GLU A 60 -7.79 -2.81 -8.74
C GLU A 60 -7.54 -1.70 -7.72
N GLU A 61 -7.81 -1.93 -6.43
CA GLU A 61 -7.44 -1.00 -5.35
C GLU A 61 -5.92 -0.89 -5.19
N ALA A 62 -5.19 -1.98 -5.48
CA ALA A 62 -3.72 -2.01 -5.49
C ALA A 62 -3.12 -1.45 -6.80
N HIS A 63 -3.87 -1.49 -7.90
CA HIS A 63 -3.43 -1.09 -9.24
C HIS A 63 -2.97 0.37 -9.37
N PRO A 64 -3.63 1.39 -8.77
CA PRO A 64 -3.12 2.76 -8.79
C PRO A 64 -1.78 2.91 -8.05
N LEU A 65 -1.43 2.00 -7.14
CA LEU A 65 -0.11 1.98 -6.48
C LEU A 65 0.98 1.42 -7.39
N LEU A 66 0.61 0.53 -8.32
CA LEU A 66 1.49 0.05 -9.38
C LEU A 66 1.69 1.12 -10.46
N LEU A 67 0.59 1.73 -10.94
CA LEU A 67 0.61 2.77 -11.97
C LEU A 67 1.19 4.11 -11.50
N GLY A 68 1.08 4.44 -10.20
CA GLY A 68 1.69 5.63 -9.61
C GLY A 68 3.22 5.60 -9.59
N ALA A 69 3.86 4.48 -9.99
CA ALA A 69 5.29 4.43 -10.32
C ALA A 69 5.63 5.12 -11.65
N ASP A 70 4.63 5.35 -12.50
CA ASP A 70 4.85 5.75 -13.90
C ASP A 70 3.93 6.89 -14.35
N ARG A 71 3.81 7.95 -13.53
CA ARG A 71 3.53 9.29 -14.07
C ARG A 71 4.79 9.91 -14.71
N ALA A 72 5.55 9.06 -15.39
CA ALA A 72 6.52 9.38 -16.43
C ALA A 72 6.25 8.51 -17.68
N GLY A 73 4.98 8.17 -17.97
CA GLY A 73 4.54 7.70 -19.28
C GLY A 73 5.14 6.39 -19.76
N SER A 74 4.65 5.26 -19.28
CA SER A 74 4.75 3.94 -19.91
C SER A 74 3.71 2.99 -19.31
N GLU A 75 3.17 2.11 -20.16
CA GLU A 75 2.11 1.14 -19.90
C GLU A 75 2.21 0.38 -18.56
N PRO A 76 1.08 -0.07 -17.97
CA PRO A 76 1.11 -0.94 -16.80
C PRO A 76 1.98 -2.18 -17.09
N PRO A 77 2.87 -2.59 -16.16
CA PRO A 77 3.61 -3.84 -16.34
C PRO A 77 2.61 -5.00 -16.38
N ALA A 78 2.69 -5.80 -17.43
CA ALA A 78 1.92 -7.03 -17.55
C ALA A 78 2.17 -7.90 -16.30
N LEU A 79 1.08 -8.26 -15.61
CA LEU A 79 1.13 -9.25 -14.55
C LEU A 79 1.56 -10.59 -15.18
N PRO A 80 2.61 -11.27 -14.69
CA PRO A 80 2.91 -12.62 -15.14
C PRO A 80 1.79 -13.58 -14.67
N ASP A 81 1.41 -14.50 -15.56
CA ASP A 81 0.49 -15.63 -15.33
C ASP A 81 0.82 -16.40 -14.03
#